data_AF-A0A256ZJE0-F1
#
_entry.id   AF-A0A256ZJE0-F1
#
_cell.length_a   1.000
_cell.length_b   1.000
_cell.length_c   1.000
_cell.angle_alpha   90.00
_cell.angle_beta   90.00
_cell.angle_gamma   90.00
#
_symmetry.space_group_name_H-M   'P 1'
#
loop_
_entity.id
_entity.type
_entity.pdbx_description
1 polymer ?
#
loop_
_entity_poly.entity_id
_entity_poly.type
_entity_poly.pdbx_seq_one_letter_code
_entity_poly.pdbx_strand_id
1 'polypeptide(L)'
;METIVKILIKEHNQVKRMLSEMKEIIQKLNMNPKEPNENFESLVKALSLLHLLSEFAELTIKHKNIEEYSVYPKFKDLGYAKEAKALEEQHETISKLINEIIAILNKYKSREKKIEQILVEVVNVCEKVREIYIEHMKFEEHLLSKILDNGIKVKETQYMVV
;
A
#
# COMPACT_ATOMS: atom_id res chain seq x y z
N MET A 1 17.86 -11.85 8.27
CA MET A 1 16.71 -12.10 7.37
C MET A 1 15.42 -12.27 8.15
N GLU A 2 15.33 -13.22 9.09
CA GLU A 2 14.11 -13.46 9.90
C GLU A 2 13.55 -12.20 10.58
N THR A 3 14.41 -11.35 11.17
CA THR A 3 14.00 -10.06 11.77
C THR A 3 13.38 -9.10 10.75
N ILE A 4 13.94 -9.02 9.54
CA ILE A 4 13.44 -8.14 8.46
C ILE A 4 12.05 -8.63 8.02
N VAL A 5 11.90 -9.94 7.78
CA VAL A 5 10.60 -10.51 7.42
C VAL A 5 9.55 -10.25 8.49
N LYS A 6 9.88 -10.39 9.78
CA LYS A 6 8.95 -10.06 10.88
C LYS A 6 8.53 -8.58 10.88
N ILE A 7 9.45 -7.67 10.53
CA ILE A 7 9.13 -6.24 10.39
C ILE A 7 8.16 -6.02 9.23
N LEU A 8 8.44 -6.59 8.05
CA LEU A 8 7.59 -6.43 6.86
C LEU A 8 6.18 -6.98 7.11
N ILE A 9 6.03 -8.15 7.74
CA ILE A 9 4.70 -8.69 8.11
C ILE A 9 3.96 -7.76 9.09
N LYS A 10 4.66 -7.13 10.03
CA LYS A 10 4.06 -6.15 10.92
C LYS A 10 3.59 -4.91 10.15
N GLU A 11 4.39 -4.44 9.19
CA GLU A 11 4.04 -3.32 8.31
C GLU A 11 2.84 -3.67 7.41
N HIS A 12 2.78 -4.87 6.83
CA HIS A 12 1.60 -5.36 6.11
C HIS A 12 0.33 -5.32 6.97
N ASN A 13 0.42 -5.73 8.23
CA ASN A 13 -0.74 -5.66 9.14
C ASN A 13 -1.14 -4.21 9.45
N GLN A 14 -0.19 -3.29 9.52
CA GLN A 14 -0.48 -1.87 9.61
C GLN A 14 -1.17 -1.36 8.35
N VAL A 15 -0.64 -1.69 7.16
CA VAL A 15 -1.24 -1.31 5.88
C VAL A 15 -2.67 -1.87 5.76
N LYS A 16 -2.90 -3.15 6.08
CA LYS A 16 -4.24 -3.77 6.06
C LYS A 16 -5.24 -2.98 6.91
N ARG A 17 -4.84 -2.48 8.08
CA ARG A 17 -5.68 -1.62 8.92
C ARG A 17 -5.98 -0.28 8.25
N MET A 18 -4.96 0.39 7.72
CA MET A 18 -5.14 1.67 7.01
C MET A 18 -6.06 1.51 5.79
N LEU A 19 -5.88 0.45 5.01
CA LEU A 19 -6.75 0.14 3.86
C LEU A 19 -8.20 -0.14 4.27
N SER A 20 -8.42 -0.79 5.42
CA SER A 20 -9.76 -0.99 5.99
C SER A 20 -10.38 0.34 6.41
N GLU A 21 -9.62 1.18 7.09
CA GLU A 21 -10.06 2.51 7.53
C GLU A 21 -10.38 3.42 6.33
N MET A 22 -9.55 3.41 5.28
CA MET A 22 -9.85 4.10 4.01
C MET A 22 -11.19 3.66 3.46
N LYS A 23 -11.45 2.34 3.40
CA LYS A 23 -12.73 1.80 2.92
C LYS A 23 -13.91 2.28 3.77
N GLU A 24 -13.77 2.29 5.10
CA GLU A 24 -14.81 2.79 5.99
C GLU A 24 -15.10 4.28 5.80
N ILE A 25 -14.05 5.11 5.64
CA ILE A 25 -14.21 6.53 5.37
C ILE A 25 -14.95 6.74 4.05
N ILE A 26 -14.51 6.05 2.98
CA ILE A 26 -15.13 6.13 1.65
C ILE A 26 -16.61 5.74 1.71
N GLN A 27 -16.96 4.65 2.40
CA GLN A 27 -18.35 4.20 2.54
C GLN A 27 -19.25 5.20 3.29
N LYS A 28 -18.68 5.97 4.22
CA LYS A 28 -19.41 6.98 5.01
C LYS A 28 -19.39 8.38 4.38
N LEU A 29 -18.65 8.58 3.28
CA LEU A 29 -18.51 9.86 2.61
C LEU A 29 -19.77 10.17 1.81
N ASN A 30 -20.44 11.28 2.12
CA ASN A 30 -21.58 11.74 1.33
C ASN A 30 -21.07 12.51 0.10
N MET A 31 -21.15 11.88 -1.07
CA MET A 31 -20.68 12.44 -2.33
C MET A 31 -21.63 13.50 -2.92
N ASN A 32 -22.82 13.68 -2.35
CA ASN A 32 -23.81 14.65 -2.80
C ASN A 32 -24.53 15.31 -1.61
N PRO A 33 -23.81 16.09 -0.78
CA PRO A 33 -24.41 16.79 0.35
C PRO A 33 -25.41 17.84 -0.16
N LYS A 34 -26.59 17.90 0.46
CA LYS A 34 -27.68 18.83 0.11
C LYS A 34 -27.78 20.00 1.09
N GLU A 35 -27.43 19.75 2.34
CA GLU A 35 -27.49 20.73 3.43
C GLU A 35 -26.08 21.20 3.85
N PRO A 36 -25.92 22.43 4.39
CA PRO A 36 -24.60 22.94 4.80
C PRO A 36 -23.87 22.06 5.82
N ASN A 37 -24.58 21.46 6.77
CA ASN A 37 -24.00 20.54 7.76
C ASN A 37 -23.44 19.27 7.11
N GLU A 38 -24.18 18.66 6.18
CA GLU A 38 -23.72 17.50 5.41
C GLU A 38 -22.47 17.83 4.61
N ASN A 39 -22.39 19.05 4.06
CA ASN A 39 -21.22 19.51 3.34
C ASN A 39 -19.98 19.58 4.24
N PHE A 40 -20.11 20.20 5.43
CA PHE A 40 -19.01 20.24 6.40
C PHE A 40 -18.59 18.83 6.85
N GLU A 41 -19.54 17.94 7.11
CA GLU A 41 -19.23 16.54 7.47
C GLU A 41 -18.47 15.81 6.36
N SER A 42 -18.87 15.99 5.09
CA SER A 42 -18.15 15.42 3.95
C SER A 42 -16.74 15.98 3.81
N LEU A 43 -16.55 17.29 4.03
CA LEU A 43 -15.22 17.91 4.03
C LEU A 43 -14.34 17.35 5.15
N VAL A 44 -14.87 17.15 6.35
CA VAL A 44 -14.12 16.55 7.47
C VAL A 44 -13.68 15.12 7.11
N LYS A 45 -14.59 14.28 6.60
CA LYS A 45 -14.26 12.92 6.18
C LYS A 45 -13.24 12.88 5.04
N ALA A 46 -13.35 13.80 4.09
CA ALA A 46 -12.37 13.95 3.02
C ALA A 46 -10.98 14.29 3.56
N LEU A 47 -10.88 15.23 4.50
CA LEU A 47 -9.60 15.57 5.14
C LEU A 47 -9.01 14.38 5.88
N SER A 48 -9.83 13.60 6.61
CA SER A 48 -9.39 12.36 7.24
C SER A 48 -8.84 11.35 6.23
N LEU A 49 -9.52 11.17 5.08
CA LEU A 49 -9.04 10.28 4.01
C LEU A 49 -7.69 10.74 3.46
N LEU A 50 -7.55 12.04 3.18
CA LEU A 50 -6.31 12.61 2.66
C LEU A 50 -5.14 12.50 3.64
N HIS A 51 -5.41 12.68 4.94
CA HIS A 51 -4.41 12.48 5.97
C HIS A 51 -3.94 11.02 6.01
N LEU A 52 -4.88 10.06 6.03
CA LEU A 52 -4.58 8.63 6.03
C LEU A 52 -3.80 8.20 4.78
N LEU A 53 -4.11 8.77 3.61
CA LEU A 53 -3.36 8.53 2.37
C LEU A 53 -1.92 9.06 2.45
N SER A 54 -1.71 10.20 3.10
CA SER A 54 -0.37 10.75 3.31
C SER A 54 0.48 9.82 4.18
N GLU A 55 -0.09 9.33 5.30
CA GLU A 55 0.60 8.36 6.17
C GLU A 55 0.87 7.04 5.43
N PHE A 56 -0.11 6.57 4.65
CA PHE A 56 0.02 5.36 3.85
C PHE A 56 1.15 5.49 2.83
N ALA A 57 1.21 6.62 2.11
CA ALA A 57 2.25 6.87 1.12
C ALA A 57 3.65 6.88 1.75
N GLU A 58 3.81 7.51 2.92
CA GLU A 58 5.09 7.49 3.65
C GLU A 58 5.52 6.07 4.03
N LEU A 59 4.58 5.28 4.57
CA LEU A 59 4.84 3.89 4.93
C LEU A 59 5.22 3.05 3.70
N THR A 60 4.45 3.15 2.61
CA THR A 60 4.71 2.43 1.36
C THR A 60 6.10 2.74 0.81
N ILE A 61 6.54 4.00 0.81
CA ILE A 61 7.88 4.36 0.31
C ILE A 61 8.98 3.72 1.16
N LYS A 62 8.85 3.75 2.49
CA LYS A 62 9.83 3.14 3.41
C LYS A 62 9.87 1.62 3.24
N HIS A 63 8.70 1.00 3.19
CA HIS A 63 8.50 -0.44 3.08
C HIS A 63 9.11 -1.00 1.78
N LYS A 64 8.72 -0.40 0.64
CA LYS A 64 9.29 -0.67 -0.69
C LYS A 64 10.81 -0.69 -0.67
N ASN A 65 11.44 0.32 -0.07
CA ASN A 65 12.89 0.42 -0.05
C ASN A 65 13.52 -0.75 0.72
N ILE A 66 12.94 -1.16 1.84
CA ILE A 66 13.45 -2.31 2.60
C ILE A 66 13.38 -3.57 1.74
N GLU A 67 12.25 -3.80 1.06
CA GLU A 67 12.02 -4.96 0.21
C GLU A 67 12.98 -5.03 -0.97
N GLU A 68 13.03 -3.97 -1.78
CA GLU A 68 13.80 -3.94 -3.02
C GLU A 68 15.31 -4.05 -2.76
N TYR A 69 15.80 -3.47 -1.66
CA TYR A 69 17.22 -3.54 -1.31
C TYR A 69 17.62 -4.77 -0.49
N SER A 70 16.70 -5.37 0.28
CA SER A 70 17.06 -6.42 1.25
C SER A 70 16.45 -7.78 0.96
N VAL A 71 15.20 -7.83 0.47
CA VAL A 71 14.41 -9.06 0.34
C VAL A 71 14.36 -9.56 -1.09
N TYR A 72 14.08 -8.69 -2.06
CA TYR A 72 13.94 -9.08 -3.46
C TYR A 72 15.23 -9.66 -4.07
N PRO A 73 16.44 -9.20 -3.69
CA PRO A 73 17.67 -9.90 -4.05
C PRO A 73 17.69 -11.36 -3.57
N LYS A 74 17.08 -11.66 -2.42
CA LYS A 74 16.96 -13.04 -1.92
C LYS A 74 15.94 -13.87 -2.66
N PHE A 75 14.85 -13.27 -3.11
CA PHE A 75 13.97 -13.96 -4.06
C PHE A 75 14.71 -14.32 -5.35
N LYS A 76 15.52 -13.39 -5.88
CA LYS A 76 16.34 -13.63 -7.08
C LYS A 76 17.36 -14.76 -6.85
N ASP A 77 18.08 -14.75 -5.72
CA ASP A 77 19.03 -15.81 -5.33
C ASP A 77 18.36 -17.20 -5.24
N LEU A 78 17.09 -17.26 -4.87
CA LEU A 78 16.29 -18.48 -4.73
C LEU A 78 15.57 -18.91 -6.03
N GLY A 79 15.81 -18.22 -7.15
CA GLY A 79 15.24 -18.55 -8.45
C GLY A 79 13.91 -17.85 -8.77
N TYR A 80 13.42 -16.96 -7.90
CA TYR A 80 12.16 -16.20 -8.07
C TYR A 80 12.37 -14.82 -8.69
N ALA A 81 13.25 -14.73 -9.70
CA ALA A 81 13.63 -13.45 -10.29
C ALA A 81 12.49 -12.75 -11.05
N LYS A 82 11.57 -13.53 -11.66
CA LYS A 82 10.42 -12.98 -12.37
C LYS A 82 9.40 -12.39 -11.40
N GLU A 83 9.18 -13.08 -10.29
CA GLU A 83 8.27 -12.69 -9.23
C GLU A 83 8.77 -11.43 -8.52
N ALA A 84 10.06 -11.35 -8.20
CA ALA A 84 10.69 -10.15 -7.67
C ALA A 84 10.50 -8.94 -8.60
N LYS A 85 10.67 -9.14 -9.93
CA LYS A 85 10.44 -8.08 -10.91
C LYS A 85 8.97 -7.66 -10.97
N ALA A 86 8.04 -8.61 -10.90
CA ALA A 86 6.61 -8.30 -10.88
C ALA A 86 6.22 -7.47 -9.63
N LEU A 87 6.83 -7.75 -8.48
CA LEU A 87 6.65 -6.93 -7.27
C LEU A 87 7.19 -5.51 -7.44
N GLU A 88 8.39 -5.34 -8.03
CA GLU A 88 8.96 -4.03 -8.37
C GLU A 88 8.01 -3.23 -9.29
N GLU A 89 7.44 -3.87 -10.32
CA GLU A 89 6.47 -3.24 -11.24
C GLU A 89 5.15 -2.84 -10.53
N GLN A 90 4.70 -3.64 -9.56
CA GLN A 90 3.55 -3.30 -8.71
C GLN A 90 3.86 -2.07 -7.84
N HIS A 91 5.04 -1.99 -7.24
CA HIS A 91 5.48 -0.81 -6.49
C HIS A 91 5.51 0.46 -7.34
N GLU A 92 5.99 0.38 -8.57
CA GLU A 92 5.93 1.51 -9.50
C GLU A 92 4.48 1.94 -9.78
N THR A 93 3.59 0.98 -9.97
CA THR A 93 2.16 1.24 -10.23
C THR A 93 1.50 1.91 -9.03
N ILE A 94 1.73 1.41 -7.81
CA ILE A 94 1.24 2.02 -6.57
C ILE A 94 1.78 3.45 -6.43
N SER A 95 3.07 3.65 -6.68
CA SER A 95 3.70 4.98 -6.61
C SER A 95 3.08 5.98 -7.61
N LYS A 96 2.76 5.53 -8.83
CA LYS A 96 2.06 6.36 -9.84
C LYS A 96 0.66 6.77 -9.36
N LEU A 97 -0.09 5.84 -8.77
CA LEU A 97 -1.44 6.13 -8.23
C LEU A 97 -1.39 7.10 -7.05
N ILE A 98 -0.41 6.96 -6.15
CA ILE A 98 -0.19 7.93 -5.06
C ILE A 98 0.09 9.33 -5.62
N ASN A 99 0.94 9.43 -6.64
CA ASN A 99 1.23 10.71 -7.30
C ASN A 99 0.02 11.27 -8.07
N GLU A 100 -0.86 10.42 -8.60
CA GLU A 100 -2.11 10.83 -9.23
C GLU A 100 -3.04 11.55 -8.25
N ILE A 101 -3.11 11.11 -6.99
CA ILE A 101 -3.86 11.80 -5.93
C ILE A 101 -3.35 13.23 -5.76
N ILE A 102 -2.03 13.43 -5.72
CA ILE A 102 -1.42 14.77 -5.60
C ILE A 102 -1.79 15.63 -6.82
N ALA A 103 -1.74 15.06 -8.03
CA ALA A 103 -2.12 15.76 -9.26
C ALA A 103 -3.60 16.18 -9.25
N ILE A 104 -4.50 15.30 -8.78
CA ILE A 104 -5.92 15.59 -8.62
C ILE A 104 -6.10 16.76 -7.63
N LEU A 105 -5.49 16.71 -6.45
CA LEU A 105 -5.59 17.77 -5.45
C LEU A 105 -5.07 19.12 -5.95
N ASN A 106 -4.05 19.13 -6.81
CA ASN A 106 -3.56 20.37 -7.42
C ASN A 106 -4.58 21.02 -8.37
N LYS A 107 -5.50 20.25 -8.99
CA LYS A 107 -6.62 20.79 -9.79
C LYS A 107 -7.65 21.54 -8.94
N TYR A 108 -7.81 21.14 -7.68
CA TYR A 108 -8.61 21.90 -6.73
C TYR A 108 -7.94 23.24 -6.41
N LYS A 109 -6.62 23.19 -6.12
CA LYS A 109 -5.82 24.38 -5.81
C LYS A 109 -5.84 25.41 -6.95
N SER A 110 -5.78 24.95 -8.20
CA SER A 110 -5.88 25.81 -9.40
C SER A 110 -7.31 26.28 -9.72
N ARG A 111 -8.31 25.85 -8.94
CA ARG A 111 -9.75 26.11 -9.17
C ARG A 111 -10.28 25.56 -10.51
N GLU A 112 -9.59 24.58 -11.09
CA GLU A 112 -10.02 23.92 -12.32
C GLU A 112 -11.27 23.05 -12.08
N LYS A 113 -11.38 22.44 -10.89
CA LYS A 113 -12.51 21.59 -10.50
C LYS A 113 -13.03 21.95 -9.12
N LYS A 114 -14.34 21.73 -8.91
CA LYS A 114 -14.96 21.87 -7.59
C LYS A 114 -14.57 20.69 -6.68
N ILE A 115 -14.68 20.88 -5.38
CA ILE A 115 -14.25 19.88 -4.39
C ILE A 115 -14.99 18.56 -4.57
N GLU A 116 -16.26 18.56 -4.96
CA GLU A 116 -17.07 17.36 -5.14
C GLU A 116 -16.52 16.46 -6.27
N GLN A 117 -16.10 17.06 -7.39
CA GLN A 117 -15.47 16.34 -8.50
C GLN A 117 -14.10 15.78 -8.10
N ILE A 118 -13.34 16.57 -7.34
CA ILE A 118 -12.03 16.18 -6.80
C ILE A 118 -12.18 14.97 -5.87
N LEU A 119 -13.18 14.97 -4.99
CA LEU A 119 -13.45 13.86 -4.09
C LEU A 119 -13.79 12.58 -4.85
N VAL A 120 -14.60 12.64 -5.91
CA VAL A 120 -14.91 11.47 -6.74
C VAL A 120 -13.63 10.88 -7.33
N GLU A 121 -12.76 11.72 -7.89
CA GLU A 121 -11.48 11.29 -8.47
C GLU A 121 -10.55 10.69 -7.42
N VAL A 122 -10.40 11.34 -6.26
CA VAL A 122 -9.58 10.81 -5.15
C VAL A 122 -10.10 9.45 -4.69
N VAL A 123 -11.40 9.32 -4.44
CA VAL A 123 -12.03 8.06 -4.01
C VAL A 123 -11.74 6.94 -5.01
N ASN A 124 -11.91 7.20 -6.32
CA ASN A 124 -11.64 6.21 -7.35
C ASN A 124 -10.18 5.74 -7.34
N VAL A 125 -9.22 6.65 -7.12
CA VAL A 125 -7.81 6.27 -7.01
C VAL A 125 -7.54 5.48 -5.72
N CYS A 126 -8.16 5.85 -4.60
CA CYS A 126 -8.04 5.13 -3.32
C CYS A 126 -8.51 3.68 -3.43
N GLU A 127 -9.65 3.46 -4.08
CA GLU A 127 -10.20 2.12 -4.34
C GLU A 127 -9.20 1.26 -5.15
N LYS A 128 -8.63 1.82 -6.23
CA LYS A 128 -7.62 1.14 -7.05
C LYS A 128 -6.34 0.82 -6.27
N VAL A 129 -5.81 1.78 -5.51
CA VAL A 129 -4.64 1.57 -4.65
C VAL A 129 -4.90 0.43 -3.69
N ARG A 130 -6.07 0.43 -3.04
CA ARG A 130 -6.44 -0.61 -2.08
C ARG A 130 -6.46 -2.00 -2.70
N GLU A 131 -7.09 -2.14 -3.87
CA GLU A 131 -7.17 -3.43 -4.58
C GLU A 131 -5.77 -3.95 -4.95
N ILE A 132 -4.95 -3.11 -5.57
CA ILE A 132 -3.60 -3.50 -6.00
C ILE A 132 -2.73 -3.85 -4.79
N TYR A 133 -2.77 -3.06 -3.73
CA TYR A 133 -1.91 -3.29 -2.56
C TYR A 133 -2.27 -4.57 -1.81
N ILE A 134 -3.56 -4.92 -1.73
CA ILE A 134 -3.99 -6.19 -1.13
C ILE A 134 -3.42 -7.39 -1.90
N GLU A 135 -3.52 -7.37 -3.23
CA GLU A 135 -2.99 -8.45 -4.06
C GLU A 135 -1.46 -8.52 -4.01
N HIS A 136 -0.80 -7.35 -4.01
CA HIS A 136 0.65 -7.24 -3.81
C HIS A 136 1.09 -7.90 -2.50
N MET A 137 0.50 -7.51 -1.36
CA MET A 137 0.86 -8.10 -0.05
C MET A 137 0.62 -9.61 -0.01
N LYS A 138 -0.49 -10.10 -0.58
CA LYS A 138 -0.75 -11.56 -0.61
C LYS A 138 0.33 -12.31 -1.38
N PHE A 139 0.72 -11.78 -2.54
CA PHE A 139 1.74 -12.39 -3.37
C PHE A 139 3.11 -12.34 -2.69
N GLU A 140 3.46 -11.22 -2.07
CA GLU A 140 4.72 -11.08 -1.38
C GLU A 140 4.79 -11.96 -0.12
N GLU A 141 3.75 -11.97 0.72
CA GLU A 141 3.67 -12.84 1.91
C GLU A 141 3.87 -14.32 1.55
N HIS A 142 3.35 -14.74 0.40
CA HIS A 142 3.58 -16.08 -0.12
C HIS A 142 5.08 -16.35 -0.39
N LEU A 143 5.79 -15.40 -1.00
CA LEU A 143 7.23 -15.55 -1.28
C LEU A 143 8.10 -15.43 -0.01
N LEU A 144 7.72 -14.54 0.92
CA LEU A 144 8.37 -14.41 2.23
C LEU A 144 8.37 -15.74 2.99
N SER A 145 7.27 -16.52 2.91
CA SER A 145 7.21 -17.85 3.51
C SER A 145 8.29 -18.79 2.96
N LYS A 146 8.62 -18.70 1.66
CA LYS A 146 9.64 -19.53 0.99
C LYS A 146 11.06 -19.22 1.49
N ILE A 147 11.35 -17.97 1.84
CA ILE A 147 12.62 -17.59 2.47
C ILE A 147 12.75 -18.24 3.84
N LEU A 148 11.70 -18.19 4.66
CA LEU A 148 11.71 -18.75 6.01
C LEU A 148 11.87 -20.28 5.98
N ASP A 149 11.14 -20.97 5.10
CA ASP A 149 11.22 -22.42 4.93
C ASP A 149 12.62 -22.88 4.48
N ASN A 150 13.25 -22.16 3.53
CA ASN A 150 14.61 -22.47 3.11
C ASN A 150 15.65 -22.18 4.20
N GLY A 151 15.44 -21.13 5.02
CA GLY A 151 16.30 -20.84 6.16
C GLY A 151 16.27 -21.93 7.24
N ILE A 152 15.14 -22.63 7.41
CA ILE A 152 15.02 -23.79 8.30
C ILE A 152 15.78 -24.99 7.73
N LYS A 153 15.58 -25.31 6.45
CA LYS A 153 16.24 -26.46 5.79
C LYS A 153 17.77 -26.37 5.77
N VAL A 154 18.33 -25.18 5.56
CA VAL A 154 19.79 -24.95 5.58
C VAL A 154 20.36 -25.13 6.99
N LYS A 155 19.63 -24.69 8.03
CA LYS A 155 20.05 -24.92 9.42
C LYS A 155 20.02 -26.41 9.75
N GLU A 156 18.95 -27.12 9.41
CA GLU A 156 18.83 -28.57 9.66
C GLU A 156 19.96 -29.37 8.97
N THR A 157 20.30 -29.03 7.71
CA THR A 157 21.42 -29.69 7.03
C THR A 157 22.78 -29.37 7.64
N GLN A 158 23.00 -28.18 8.20
CA GLN A 158 24.23 -27.85 8.94
C GLN A 158 24.37 -28.64 10.25
N TYR A 159 23.25 -29.02 10.90
CA TYR A 159 23.28 -29.82 12.13
C TYR A 159 23.28 -31.33 11.88
N MET A 160 23.05 -31.81 10.64
CA MET A 160 23.12 -33.23 10.28
C MET A 160 24.50 -33.68 9.77
N VAL A 161 25.50 -32.79 9.70
CA VAL A 161 26.89 -33.15 9.43
C VAL A 161 27.62 -33.33 10.76
N VAL A 162 27.41 -34.49 11.40
CA VAL A 162 28.24 -35.01 12.50
C VAL A 162 28.52 -36.48 12.26
#